data_AF-A0A6J5W5X1-F1
#
_entry.id   AF-A0A6J5W5X1-F1
#
_cell.length_a   1.000
_cell.length_b   1.000
_cell.length_c   1.000
_cell.angle_alpha   90.00
_cell.angle_beta   90.00
_cell.angle_gamma   90.00
#
_symmetry.space_group_name_H-M   'P 1'
#
loop_
_entity.id
_entity.type
_entity.pdbx_description
1 polymer ?
#
loop_
_entity_poly.entity_id
_entity_poly.type
_entity_poly.pdbx_seq_one_letter_code
_entity_poly.pdbx_strand_id
1 'polypeptide(L)'
;MRFSTSLILIKLLVIQYLSVLCISQDFDFFYFVQQWPGAYCDTKHTCCYPKSGKPSADFGIHGLWPNYKDGSYPSNCDPDSVFDKSEVCLSHTQIYIKVCD
;
A
#
# COMPACT_ATOMS: atom_id res chain seq x y z
N MET A 1 34.29 31.25 18.39
CA MET A 1 34.25 29.77 18.27
C MET A 1 32.85 29.18 18.46
N ARG A 2 32.01 29.63 19.41
CA ARG A 2 30.63 29.11 19.65
C ARG A 2 29.65 29.17 18.46
N PHE A 3 29.74 30.20 17.60
CA PHE A 3 28.87 30.33 16.41
C PHE A 3 29.15 29.26 15.34
N SER A 4 30.42 28.85 15.19
CA SER A 4 30.84 27.85 14.20
C SER A 4 30.33 26.45 14.56
N THR A 5 30.41 26.08 15.84
CA THR A 5 29.89 24.80 16.34
C THR A 5 28.36 24.71 16.23
N SER A 6 27.63 25.80 16.46
CA SER A 6 26.17 25.82 16.28
C SER A 6 25.75 25.61 14.82
N LEU A 7 26.45 26.23 13.87
CA LEU A 7 26.20 26.03 12.43
C LEU A 7 26.53 24.61 11.97
N ILE A 8 27.59 24.00 12.52
CA ILE A 8 27.95 22.60 12.25
C ILE A 8 26.84 21.65 12.76
N LEU A 9 26.31 21.90 13.96
CA LEU A 9 25.22 21.09 14.52
C LEU A 9 23.95 21.17 13.68
N ILE A 10 23.56 22.38 13.24
CA ILE A 10 22.40 22.57 12.36
C ILE A 10 22.60 21.86 11.02
N LYS A 11 23.79 21.96 10.42
CA LYS A 11 24.13 21.25 9.17
C LYS A 11 24.01 19.73 9.33
N LEU A 12 24.53 19.17 10.42
CA LEU A 12 24.46 17.74 10.70
C LEU A 12 23.00 17.28 10.89
N LEU A 13 22.18 18.08 11.57
CA LEU A 13 20.76 17.78 11.80
C LEU A 13 19.96 17.79 10.49
N VAL A 14 20.25 18.74 9.60
CA VAL A 14 19.66 18.79 8.25
C VAL A 14 20.10 17.60 7.39
N ILE A 15 21.39 17.24 7.42
CA ILE A 15 21.92 16.08 6.68
C ILE A 15 21.30 14.77 7.17
N GLN A 16 21.16 14.61 8.50
CA GLN A 16 20.50 13.45 9.10
C GLN A 16 19.05 13.34 8.62
N TYR A 17 18.30 14.44 8.61
CA TYR A 17 16.91 14.45 8.16
C TYR A 17 16.78 14.13 6.66
N LEU A 18 17.68 14.66 5.83
CA LEU A 18 17.67 14.44 4.39
C LEU A 18 18.00 12.97 4.04
N SER A 19 18.86 12.32 4.82
CA SER A 19 19.24 10.91 4.59
C SER A 19 18.10 9.93 4.82
N VAL A 20 17.13 10.24 5.69
CA VAL A 20 15.96 9.38 5.95
C VAL A 20 15.01 9.34 4.74
N LEU A 21 14.90 10.45 4.00
CA LEU A 21 14.02 10.53 2.82
C LEU A 21 14.53 9.68 1.65
N CYS A 22 15.83 9.37 1.60
CA CYS A 22 16.44 8.55 0.55
C CYS A 22 16.25 7.03 0.73
N ILE A 23 15.62 6.58 1.83
CA ILE A 23 15.46 5.15 2.16
C ILE A 23 14.11 4.59 1.66
N SER A 24 13.20 5.45 1.18
CA SER A 24 11.92 4.98 0.60
C SER A 24 12.19 4.12 -0.63
N GLN A 25 11.58 2.93 -0.69
CA GLN A 25 11.58 2.16 -1.93
C GLN A 25 10.80 2.93 -3.01
N ASP A 26 11.40 3.03 -4.19
CA ASP A 26 10.91 3.86 -5.28
C ASP A 26 9.99 3.06 -6.22
N PHE A 27 9.05 3.73 -6.88
CA PHE A 27 8.20 3.21 -7.95
C PHE A 27 7.69 4.36 -8.84
N ASP A 28 7.35 4.09 -10.10
CA ASP A 28 6.99 5.13 -11.06
C ASP A 28 5.52 5.53 -11.01
N PHE A 29 4.62 4.56 -10.87
CA PHE A 29 3.17 4.77 -10.88
C PHE A 29 2.43 3.64 -10.17
N PHE A 30 1.12 3.84 -9.94
CA PHE A 30 0.24 2.80 -9.41
C PHE A 30 -0.71 2.28 -10.49
N TYR A 31 -0.90 0.97 -10.51
CA TYR A 31 -2.12 0.38 -11.05
C TYR A 31 -3.19 0.32 -9.96
N PHE A 32 -4.33 0.97 -10.21
CA PHE A 32 -5.55 0.75 -9.44
C PHE A 32 -6.40 -0.29 -10.18
N VAL A 33 -6.41 -1.52 -9.67
CA VAL A 33 -7.00 -2.68 -10.35
C VAL A 33 -8.34 -3.01 -9.73
N GLN A 34 -9.36 -3.09 -10.59
CA GLN A 34 -10.71 -3.49 -10.22
C GLN A 34 -11.09 -4.80 -10.91
N GLN A 35 -11.93 -5.60 -10.26
CA GLN A 35 -12.34 -6.92 -10.71
C GLN A 35 -13.86 -7.04 -10.76
N TRP A 36 -14.37 -7.61 -11.85
CA TRP A 36 -15.78 -7.99 -11.98
C TRP A 36 -16.01 -9.38 -11.36
N PRO A 37 -16.81 -9.50 -10.28
CA PRO A 37 -17.02 -10.78 -9.60
C PRO A 37 -17.70 -11.83 -10.48
N GLY A 38 -18.56 -11.42 -11.42
CA GLY A 38 -19.20 -12.34 -12.35
C GLY A 38 -18.20 -13.06 -13.26
N ALA A 39 -17.24 -12.35 -13.84
CA ALA A 39 -16.22 -12.94 -14.71
C ALA A 39 -15.21 -13.79 -13.93
N TYR A 40 -14.93 -13.42 -12.68
CA TYR A 40 -14.06 -14.22 -11.82
C TYR A 40 -14.68 -15.58 -11.46
N CYS A 41 -15.97 -15.59 -11.15
CA CYS A 41 -16.69 -16.80 -10.74
C CYS A 41 -17.16 -17.67 -11.91
N ASP A 42 -17.30 -17.13 -13.11
CA ASP A 42 -17.74 -17.86 -14.31
C ASP A 42 -16.54 -18.47 -15.07
N THR A 43 -15.73 -19.26 -14.35
CA THR A 43 -14.59 -19.98 -14.92
C THR A 43 -14.66 -21.46 -14.57
N LYS A 44 -13.72 -22.27 -15.10
CA LYS A 44 -13.59 -23.68 -14.69
C LYS A 44 -13.11 -23.85 -13.25
N HIS A 45 -12.63 -22.78 -12.62
CA HIS A 45 -12.19 -22.79 -11.24
C HIS A 45 -13.36 -22.53 -10.29
N THR A 46 -13.29 -23.11 -9.10
CA THR A 46 -14.30 -22.86 -8.07
C THR A 46 -14.11 -21.47 -7.47
N CYS A 47 -15.22 -20.77 -7.22
CA CYS A 47 -15.24 -19.53 -6.46
C CYS A 47 -16.09 -19.69 -5.20
N CYS A 48 -15.70 -19.00 -4.13
CA CYS A 48 -16.43 -18.96 -2.87
C CYS A 48 -16.87 -17.54 -2.59
N TYR A 49 -18.12 -17.36 -2.19
CA TYR A 49 -18.55 -16.06 -1.67
C TYR A 49 -17.98 -15.81 -0.27
N PRO A 50 -17.78 -14.54 0.11
CA PRO A 50 -17.46 -14.17 1.48
C PRO A 50 -18.52 -14.67 2.47
N LYS A 51 -18.15 -14.76 3.76
CA LYS A 51 -19.10 -15.11 4.83
C LYS A 51 -20.29 -14.14 4.93
N SER A 52 -20.11 -12.90 4.46
CA SER A 52 -21.18 -11.89 4.38
C SER A 52 -22.19 -12.14 3.25
N GLY A 53 -22.01 -13.17 2.44
CA GLY A 53 -22.89 -13.53 1.33
C GLY A 53 -22.39 -13.07 -0.04
N LYS A 54 -23.25 -13.21 -1.05
CA LYS A 54 -22.95 -12.86 -2.44
C LYS A 54 -22.63 -11.36 -2.58
N PRO A 55 -21.50 -10.97 -3.18
CA PRO A 55 -21.19 -9.56 -3.45
C PRO A 55 -22.22 -8.87 -4.35
N SER A 56 -22.26 -7.54 -4.30
CA SER A 56 -23.00 -6.75 -5.29
C SER A 56 -22.49 -7.03 -6.71
N ALA A 57 -23.36 -6.87 -7.70
CA ALA A 57 -22.99 -6.94 -9.10
C ALA A 57 -22.32 -5.63 -9.53
N ASP A 58 -21.17 -5.34 -8.93
CA ASP A 58 -20.34 -4.16 -9.19
C ASP A 58 -18.85 -4.55 -9.19
N PHE A 59 -17.99 -3.66 -9.67
CA PHE A 59 -16.56 -3.84 -9.61
C PHE A 59 -16.06 -3.76 -8.16
N GLY A 60 -15.34 -4.80 -7.74
CA GLY A 60 -14.61 -4.82 -6.49
C GLY A 60 -13.17 -4.37 -6.68
N ILE A 61 -12.54 -3.83 -5.65
CA ILE A 61 -11.10 -3.53 -5.66
C ILE A 61 -10.33 -4.85 -5.59
N HIS A 62 -9.44 -5.08 -6.56
CA HIS A 62 -8.51 -6.20 -6.54
C HIS A 62 -7.20 -5.81 -5.85
N GLY A 63 -6.67 -4.63 -6.16
CA GLY A 63 -5.47 -4.13 -5.51
C GLY A 63 -5.00 -2.77 -6.02
N LEU A 64 -4.08 -2.17 -5.27
CA LEU A 64 -3.32 -0.99 -5.64
C LEU A 64 -1.84 -1.39 -5.71
N TRP A 65 -1.25 -1.39 -6.91
CA TRP A 65 0.06 -2.00 -7.13
C TRP A 65 1.08 -0.97 -7.62
N PRO A 66 2.18 -0.73 -6.88
CA PRO A 66 3.30 0.05 -7.38
C PRO A 66 3.94 -0.65 -8.59
N ASN A 67 4.37 0.10 -9.60
CA ASN A 67 4.94 -0.42 -10.83
C ASN A 67 6.03 0.52 -11.38
N TYR A 68 6.91 -0.03 -12.21
CA TYR A 68 7.92 0.70 -12.95
C TYR A 68 7.54 0.84 -14.43
N LYS A 69 8.04 1.89 -15.09
CA LYS A 69 7.82 2.12 -16.54
C LYS A 69 8.47 1.08 -17.43
N ASP A 70 9.45 0.33 -16.92
CA ASP A 70 10.10 -0.76 -17.64
C ASP A 70 9.26 -2.06 -17.66
N GLY A 71 8.11 -2.08 -16.98
CA GLY A 71 7.18 -3.21 -16.91
C GLY A 71 7.44 -4.16 -15.73
N SER A 72 8.50 -3.94 -14.96
CA SER A 72 8.72 -4.64 -13.69
C SER A 72 7.95 -3.96 -12.55
N TYR A 73 7.91 -4.60 -11.38
CA TYR A 73 7.23 -4.07 -10.20
C TYR A 73 7.91 -4.51 -8.91
N PRO A 74 7.91 -3.67 -7.87
CA PRO A 74 8.38 -4.07 -6.55
C PRO A 74 7.30 -4.90 -5.83
N SER A 75 7.74 -5.88 -5.05
CA SER A 75 6.86 -6.72 -4.22
C SER A 75 7.59 -7.18 -2.97
N ASN A 76 6.86 -7.37 -1.86
CA ASN A 76 7.42 -7.83 -0.57
C ASN A 76 8.57 -6.92 -0.07
N CYS A 77 8.40 -5.62 -0.22
CA CYS A 77 9.40 -4.57 0.06
C CYS A 77 9.92 -4.57 1.50
N ASP A 78 9.05 -4.85 2.46
CA ASP A 78 9.37 -4.87 3.89
C ASP A 78 8.71 -6.11 4.52
N PRO A 79 9.49 -7.17 4.85
CA PRO A 79 8.95 -8.37 5.46
C PRO A 79 8.60 -8.19 6.95
N ASP A 80 9.12 -7.14 7.60
CA ASP A 80 8.87 -6.83 9.01
C ASP A 80 7.60 -5.97 9.17
N SER A 81 7.17 -5.30 8.11
CA SER A 81 5.89 -4.59 8.02
C SER A 81 4.72 -5.56 7.82
N VAL A 82 4.34 -6.23 8.91
CA VAL A 82 3.20 -7.16 8.92
C VAL A 82 1.87 -6.39 8.94
N PHE A 83 0.89 -6.87 8.17
CA PHE A 83 -0.45 -6.29 8.14
C PHE A 83 -1.12 -6.30 9.52
N ASP A 84 -1.43 -5.11 10.03
CA ASP A 84 -2.23 -4.91 11.24
C ASP A 84 -3.62 -4.36 10.89
N LYS A 85 -4.64 -5.16 11.17
CA LYS A 85 -6.06 -4.83 10.96
C LYS A 85 -6.48 -3.58 11.73
N SER A 86 -5.91 -3.34 12.91
CA SER A 86 -6.31 -2.25 13.80
C SER A 86 -6.00 -0.86 13.22
N GLU A 87 -4.93 -0.75 12.44
CA GLU A 87 -4.50 0.49 11.77
C GLU A 87 -5.46 0.91 10.63
N VAL A 88 -6.26 -0.03 10.11
CA VAL A 88 -7.19 0.21 8.99
C VAL A 88 -8.64 0.33 9.46
N CYS A 89 -9.04 -0.37 10.52
CA CYS A 89 -10.44 -0.39 10.99
C CYS A 89 -10.95 0.99 11.48
N LEU A 90 -10.09 1.98 11.75
CA LEU A 90 -10.49 3.34 12.16
C LEU A 90 -10.79 4.29 10.98
N SER A 91 -10.37 3.95 9.76
CA SER A 91 -10.64 4.75 8.56
C SER A 91 -12.08 4.52 8.07
N HIS A 92 -12.97 5.46 8.36
CA HIS A 92 -14.40 5.37 8.06
C HIS A 92 -14.79 5.48 6.56
N THR A 93 -13.86 5.26 5.62
CA THR A 93 -14.12 5.57 4.21
C THR A 93 -13.73 4.44 3.27
N GLN A 94 -14.76 3.76 2.74
CA GLN A 94 -14.82 3.11 1.44
C GLN A 94 -13.77 2.04 1.09
N ILE A 95 -12.96 1.54 2.01
CA ILE A 95 -12.34 0.22 1.83
C ILE A 95 -13.39 -0.77 2.34
N TYR A 96 -14.34 -1.15 1.47
CA TYR A 96 -15.31 -2.24 1.70
C TYR A 96 -14.62 -3.61 1.83
N ILE A 97 -13.39 -3.66 2.32
CA ILE A 97 -12.86 -4.87 2.91
C ILE A 97 -13.48 -4.89 4.32
N LYS A 98 -14.54 -5.68 4.49
CA LYS A 98 -14.92 -6.23 5.79
C LYS A 98 -13.73 -7.03 6.34
N VAL A 99 -12.66 -6.33 6.72
CA VAL A 99 -11.62 -6.89 7.57
C VAL A 99 -12.21 -6.97 8.98
N CYS A 100 -13.06 -6.01 9.38
CA CYS A 100 -13.73 -5.97 10.68
C CYS A 100 -15.04 -6.79 10.68
N ASP A 101 -14.91 -8.11 10.69
CA ASP A 101 -15.73 -9.06 11.46
C ASP A 101 -14.76 -9.99 12.21
#